data_AF-A0A846T966-F1
#
_entry.id   AF-A0A846T966-F1
#
_cell.length_a   1.000
_cell.length_b   1.000
_cell.length_c   1.000
_cell.angle_alpha   90.00
_cell.angle_beta   90.00
_cell.angle_gamma   90.00
#
_symmetry.space_group_name_H-M   'P 1'
#
loop_
_entity.id
_entity.type
_entity.pdbx_description
1 polymer ?
#
loop_
_entity_poly.entity_id
_entity_poly.type
_entity_poly.pdbx_seq_one_letter_code
_entity_poly.pdbx_strand_id
1 'polypeptide(L)'
;MTTHYLGWVRLPEALALPVPHGKAVSFGRGSEADIAPRLLADPRSLRWDGNAAKTIGINAEYLGLSRRHLLVQARRDDWWIQVESQNMPVFRLTASGELLDVLNPGVNTATTAKPGELLVAGGYVLALGAVG
;
A
#
# COMPACT_ATOMS: atom_id res chain seq x y z
N MET A 1 -5.37 -26.66 -8.67
CA MET A 1 -3.93 -26.54 -8.35
C MET A 1 -3.75 -25.23 -7.62
N THR A 2 -3.28 -25.27 -6.38
CA THR A 2 -3.06 -24.10 -5.54
C THR A 2 -1.98 -23.25 -6.18
N THR A 3 -2.33 -22.06 -6.66
CA THR A 3 -1.39 -21.14 -7.29
C THR A 3 -0.37 -20.72 -6.23
N HIS A 4 0.83 -21.31 -6.26
CA HIS A 4 1.91 -20.90 -5.39
C HIS A 4 2.34 -19.49 -5.78
N TYR A 5 2.36 -18.59 -4.80
CA TYR A 5 2.85 -17.23 -4.98
C TYR A 5 4.36 -17.29 -5.27
N LEU A 6 4.77 -16.96 -6.50
CA LEU A 6 6.17 -17.09 -6.96
C LEU A 6 7.03 -15.85 -6.69
N GLY A 7 6.42 -14.76 -6.19
CA GLY A 7 7.12 -13.52 -5.89
C GLY A 7 6.39 -12.27 -6.38
N TRP A 8 7.09 -11.14 -6.31
CA TRP A 8 6.56 -9.82 -6.62
C TRP A 8 6.96 -9.39 -8.05
N VAL A 9 6.01 -8.84 -8.81
CA VAL A 9 6.34 -8.12 -10.05
C VAL A 9 6.67 -6.68 -9.67
N ARG A 10 7.95 -6.34 -9.76
CA ARG A 10 8.39 -4.96 -9.54
C ARG A 10 8.14 -4.15 -10.81
N LEU A 11 7.53 -2.97 -10.67
CA LEU A 11 7.50 -2.00 -11.76
C LEU A 11 8.95 -1.64 -12.14
N PRO A 12 9.24 -1.37 -13.43
CA PRO A 12 10.57 -1.00 -13.89
C PRO A 12 11.15 0.20 -13.11
N GLU A 13 10.27 1.11 -12.69
CA GLU A 13 10.59 2.24 -11.82
C GLU A 13 9.54 2.34 -10.70
N ALA A 14 10.00 2.60 -9.48
CA ALA A 14 9.09 2.82 -8.37
C ALA A 14 8.37 4.16 -8.53
N LEU A 15 7.05 4.18 -8.34
CA LEU A 15 6.30 5.43 -8.35
C LEU A 15 6.63 6.23 -7.09
N ALA A 16 7.26 7.39 -7.26
CA ALA A 16 7.53 8.30 -6.15
C ALA A 16 6.22 8.91 -5.61
N LEU A 17 5.93 8.69 -4.33
CA LEU A 17 4.78 9.25 -3.64
C LEU A 17 5.29 10.30 -2.64
N PRO A 18 5.05 11.61 -2.86
CA PRO A 18 5.59 12.64 -1.99
C PRO A 18 4.88 12.66 -0.63
N VAL A 19 5.66 12.56 0.45
CA VAL A 19 5.18 12.73 1.83
C VAL A 19 5.93 13.90 2.48
N PRO A 20 5.27 15.03 2.78
CA PRO A 20 5.92 16.15 3.45
C PRO A 20 6.34 15.77 4.87
N HIS A 21 7.54 16.20 5.28
CA HIS A 21 8.02 16.01 6.65
C HIS A 21 7.06 16.64 7.66
N GLY A 22 6.78 15.92 8.75
CA GLY A 22 5.90 16.38 9.82
C GLY A 22 4.41 16.36 9.50
N LYS A 23 4.01 16.12 8.25
CA LYS A 23 2.59 16.03 7.84
C LYS A 23 2.16 14.57 7.67
N ALA A 24 1.07 14.20 8.33
CA ALA A 24 0.42 12.92 8.09
C ALA A 24 -0.36 12.96 6.76
N VAL A 25 -0.22 11.91 5.95
CA VAL A 25 -0.89 11.77 4.65
C VAL A 25 -1.59 10.41 4.57
N SER A 26 -2.83 10.41 4.09
CA SER A 26 -3.66 9.22 3.95
C SER A 26 -3.40 8.56 2.60
N PHE A 27 -3.10 7.27 2.62
CA PHE A 27 -3.00 6.38 1.48
C PHE A 27 -4.25 5.50 1.40
N GLY A 28 -4.84 5.44 0.21
CA GLY A 28 -6.06 4.66 -0.03
C GLY A 28 -6.59 4.86 -1.45
N ARG A 29 -7.67 4.15 -1.80
CA ARG A 29 -8.29 4.27 -3.13
C ARG A 29 -9.35 5.38 -3.21
N GLY A 30 -9.75 5.94 -2.07
CA GLY A 30 -10.84 6.90 -1.98
C GLY A 30 -10.43 8.29 -2.46
N SER A 31 -11.40 9.08 -2.88
CA SER A 31 -11.19 10.51 -3.17
C SER A 31 -10.75 11.31 -1.94
N GLU A 32 -10.98 10.76 -0.74
CA GLU A 32 -10.60 11.32 0.55
C GLU A 32 -9.16 11.00 0.98
N ALA A 33 -8.42 10.19 0.22
CA ALA A 33 -7.01 9.91 0.47
C ALA A 33 -6.12 10.99 -0.15
N ASP A 34 -5.09 11.44 0.58
CA ASP A 34 -4.10 12.38 0.06
C ASP A 34 -3.26 11.76 -1.06
N ILE A 35 -2.99 10.47 -0.94
CA ILE A 35 -2.21 9.68 -1.90
C ILE A 35 -3.08 8.54 -2.40
N ALA A 36 -3.64 8.73 -3.59
CA ALA A 36 -4.36 7.68 -4.30
C ALA A 36 -3.47 7.10 -5.41
N PRO A 37 -3.29 5.77 -5.49
CA PRO A 37 -2.60 5.15 -6.61
C PRO A 37 -3.45 5.29 -7.88
N ARG A 38 -3.29 6.42 -8.59
CA ARG A 38 -4.00 6.72 -9.84
C ARG A 38 -3.61 5.80 -11.00
N LEU A 39 -2.58 4.97 -10.84
CA LEU A 39 -2.20 3.93 -11.79
C LEU A 39 -3.36 2.96 -12.08
N LEU A 40 -4.32 2.81 -11.14
CA LEU A 40 -5.54 2.01 -11.32
C LEU A 40 -6.77 2.78 -11.82
N ALA A 41 -6.64 4.10 -12.01
CA ALA A 41 -7.71 4.89 -12.60
C ALA A 41 -7.80 4.70 -14.12
N ASP A 42 -6.85 3.97 -14.73
CA ASP A 42 -6.94 3.51 -16.11
C ASP A 42 -7.69 2.15 -16.17
N PRO A 43 -8.90 2.09 -16.76
CA PRO A 43 -9.66 0.85 -16.92
C PRO A 43 -8.93 -0.25 -17.73
N ARG A 44 -7.80 0.11 -18.37
CA ARG A 44 -6.98 -0.79 -19.19
C ARG A 44 -5.73 -1.29 -18.46
N SER A 45 -5.26 -0.60 -17.42
CA SER A 45 -3.98 -0.93 -16.75
C SER A 45 -4.02 -2.24 -15.95
N LEU A 46 -5.22 -2.75 -15.64
CA LEU A 46 -5.42 -4.02 -14.95
C LEU A 46 -5.97 -5.13 -15.85
N ARG A 47 -6.08 -4.93 -17.18
CA ARG A 47 -6.52 -6.02 -18.06
C ARG A 47 -5.38 -7.01 -18.26
N TRP A 48 -5.38 -8.07 -17.46
CA TRP A 48 -4.61 -9.27 -17.72
C TRP A 48 -5.28 -10.03 -18.87
N ASP A 49 -4.97 -9.67 -20.12
CA ASP A 49 -5.66 -10.26 -21.26
C ASP A 49 -5.26 -11.73 -21.47
N GLY A 50 -6.30 -12.53 -21.61
CA GLY A 50 -6.26 -13.87 -22.18
C GLY A 50 -7.63 -14.24 -22.75
N ASN A 51 -8.72 -14.03 -22.00
CA ASN A 51 -10.08 -14.29 -22.50
C ASN A 51 -11.20 -13.83 -21.53
N ALA A 52 -11.36 -12.53 -21.28
CA ALA A 52 -12.46 -12.06 -20.41
C ALA A 52 -13.39 -11.10 -21.16
N ALA A 53 -14.68 -11.48 -21.20
CA ALA A 53 -15.75 -10.73 -21.83
C ALA A 53 -15.76 -9.25 -21.39
N LYS A 54 -16.01 -8.37 -22.37
CA LYS A 54 -16.14 -6.92 -22.22
C LYS A 54 -17.27 -6.55 -21.24
N THR A 55 -17.05 -6.61 -19.92
CA THR A 55 -17.97 -5.92 -18.98
C THR A 55 -17.49 -5.73 -17.54
N ILE A 56 -16.40 -6.33 -17.08
CA ILE A 56 -16.03 -6.21 -15.65
C ILE A 56 -14.58 -5.74 -15.55
N GLY A 57 -14.41 -4.42 -15.51
CA GLY A 57 -13.10 -3.81 -15.24
C GLY A 57 -12.62 -4.22 -13.85
N ILE A 58 -11.36 -4.62 -13.73
CA ILE A 58 -10.73 -4.91 -12.44
C ILE A 58 -10.69 -3.59 -11.66
N ASN A 59 -11.55 -3.50 -10.65
CA ASN A 59 -11.64 -2.39 -9.70
C ASN A 59 -10.41 -2.41 -8.76
N ALA A 60 -9.91 -1.25 -8.32
CA ALA A 60 -8.93 -1.12 -7.26
C ALA A 60 -9.30 -1.88 -5.96
N GLU A 61 -10.60 -2.15 -5.76
CA GLU A 61 -11.12 -3.03 -4.71
C GLU A 61 -10.55 -4.46 -4.77
N TYR A 62 -10.19 -4.97 -5.95
CA TYR A 62 -9.56 -6.30 -6.09
C TYR A 62 -8.13 -6.35 -5.55
N LEU A 63 -7.44 -5.21 -5.42
CA LEU A 63 -6.16 -5.14 -4.70
C LEU A 63 -6.36 -4.93 -3.20
N GLY A 64 -7.57 -5.11 -2.65
CA GLY A 64 -7.79 -5.08 -1.20
C GLY A 64 -7.50 -3.73 -0.53
N LEU A 65 -7.52 -2.61 -1.28
CA LEU A 65 -7.27 -1.29 -0.72
C LEU A 65 -8.56 -0.63 -0.24
N SER A 66 -8.54 -0.09 0.98
CA SER A 66 -9.67 0.64 1.57
C SER A 66 -9.68 2.08 1.07
N ARG A 67 -10.82 2.78 1.20
CA ARG A 67 -10.93 4.19 0.75
C ARG A 67 -9.90 5.09 1.44
N ARG A 68 -9.80 4.98 2.77
CA ARG A 68 -8.65 5.35 3.59
C ARG A 68 -8.12 4.05 4.16
N HIS A 69 -6.87 3.72 3.91
CA HIS A 69 -6.30 2.45 4.34
C HIS A 69 -5.22 2.66 5.39
N LEU A 70 -4.33 3.61 5.13
CA LEU A 70 -3.15 3.83 5.94
C LEU A 70 -2.82 5.32 6.01
N LEU A 71 -2.54 5.83 7.19
CA LEU A 71 -1.95 7.13 7.42
C LEU A 71 -0.45 6.95 7.63
N VAL A 72 0.37 7.74 6.92
CA VAL A 72 1.83 7.74 7.07
C VAL A 72 2.33 9.15 7.36
N GLN A 73 3.36 9.27 8.18
CA GLN A 73 4.01 10.54 8.51
C GLN A 73 5.52 10.33 8.58
N ALA A 74 6.27 11.04 7.74
CA ALA A 74 7.71 11.14 7.88
C ALA A 74 8.03 12.05 9.08
N ARG A 75 8.78 11.52 10.05
CA ARG A 75 9.30 12.26 11.20
C ARG A 75 10.81 12.44 11.04
N ARG A 76 11.48 13.00 12.04
CA ARG A 76 12.90 13.29 12.00
C ARG A 76 13.77 12.03 11.80
N ASP A 77 13.48 10.97 12.55
CA ASP A 77 14.34 9.77 12.61
C ASP A 77 13.62 8.48 12.19
N ASP A 78 12.31 8.55 11.98
CA ASP A 78 11.46 7.41 11.66
C ASP A 78 10.22 7.82 10.85
N TRP A 79 9.45 6.80 10.50
CA TRP A 79 8.11 6.94 9.98
C TRP A 79 7.12 6.54 11.07
N TRP A 80 6.05 7.30 11.19
CA TRP A 80 4.89 6.87 11.95
C TRP A 80 3.78 6.45 11.01
N ILE A 81 3.11 5.36 11.40
CA ILE A 81 2.14 4.66 10.58
C ILE A 81 0.91 4.39 11.43
N GLN A 82 -0.27 4.61 10.85
CA GLN A 82 -1.54 4.21 11.46
C GLN A 82 -2.50 3.61 10.44
N VAL A 83 -3.05 2.44 10.73
CA VAL A 83 -4.13 1.83 9.95
C VAL A 83 -5.42 2.63 10.14
N GLU A 84 -5.96 3.10 9.02
CA GLU A 84 -7.28 3.75 8.94
C GLU A 84 -8.36 2.80 8.40
N SER A 85 -7.95 1.67 7.81
CA SER A 85 -8.88 0.63 7.40
C SER A 85 -9.62 0.05 8.61
N GLN A 86 -10.90 -0.27 8.42
CA GLN A 86 -11.72 -0.92 9.44
C GLN A 86 -11.65 -2.45 9.39
N ASN A 87 -11.14 -3.02 8.29
CA ASN A 87 -11.23 -4.45 8.03
C ASN A 87 -9.99 -5.06 7.35
N MET A 88 -9.05 -4.24 6.85
CA MET A 88 -7.85 -4.72 6.19
C MET A 88 -6.61 -4.40 7.02
N PRO A 89 -5.70 -5.38 7.22
CA PRO A 89 -4.46 -5.16 7.93
C PRO A 89 -3.40 -4.48 7.05
N VAL A 90 -2.35 -3.99 7.70
CA VAL A 90 -1.10 -3.57 7.05
C VAL A 90 0.04 -4.41 7.58
N PHE A 91 0.82 -5.01 6.69
CA PHE A 91 2.00 -5.79 7.06
C PHE A 91 3.23 -4.90 6.97
N ARG A 92 4.07 -4.93 7.99
CA ARG A 92 5.37 -4.27 8.00
C ARG A 92 6.45 -5.30 7.77
N LEU A 93 7.29 -5.08 6.77
CA LEU A 93 8.36 -5.99 6.40
C LEU A 93 9.73 -5.29 6.45
N THR A 94 10.79 -6.08 6.57
CA THR A 94 12.15 -5.62 6.28
C THR A 94 12.28 -5.24 4.81
N ALA A 95 13.39 -4.58 4.44
CA ALA A 95 13.72 -4.30 3.04
C ALA A 95 13.85 -5.57 2.16
N SER A 96 14.15 -6.73 2.78
CA SER A 96 14.22 -8.04 2.10
C SER A 96 12.87 -8.76 2.03
N GLY A 97 11.81 -8.22 2.66
CA GLY A 97 10.47 -8.78 2.64
C GLY A 97 10.14 -9.73 3.80
N GLU A 98 10.98 -9.79 4.84
CA GLU A 98 10.70 -10.57 6.05
C GLU A 98 9.67 -9.86 6.92
N LEU A 99 8.72 -10.59 7.48
CA LEU A 99 7.65 -10.00 8.30
C LEU A 99 8.20 -9.48 9.64
N LEU A 100 8.00 -8.19 9.91
CA LEU A 100 8.31 -7.52 11.18
C LEU A 100 7.09 -7.39 12.08
N ASP A 101 5.93 -7.01 11.52
CA ASP A 101 4.70 -6.75 12.28
C ASP A 101 3.45 -6.80 11.39
N VAL A 102 2.28 -6.97 12.00
CA VAL A 102 0.97 -6.89 11.35
C VAL A 102 0.08 -5.95 12.13
N LEU A 103 -0.23 -4.78 11.55
CA LEU A 103 -1.16 -3.83 12.14
C LEU A 103 -2.58 -4.22 11.77
N ASN A 104 -3.39 -4.58 12.78
CA ASN A 104 -4.77 -5.00 12.59
C ASN A 104 -5.74 -3.89 13.02
N PRO A 105 -6.80 -3.64 12.23
CA PRO A 105 -7.88 -2.75 12.61
C PRO A 105 -8.45 -3.10 14.01
N GLY A 106 -8.57 -2.10 14.88
CA GLY A 106 -9.16 -2.25 16.21
C GLY A 106 -8.29 -2.95 17.26
N VAL A 107 -7.09 -3.44 16.92
CA VAL A 107 -6.20 -4.17 17.85
C VAL A 107 -4.90 -3.41 18.06
N ASN A 108 -4.10 -3.25 17.01
CA ASN A 108 -2.79 -2.62 17.03
C ASN A 108 -2.64 -1.73 15.80
N THR A 109 -3.27 -0.57 15.86
CA THR A 109 -3.50 0.26 14.68
C THR A 109 -2.36 1.20 14.36
N ALA A 110 -1.37 1.42 15.24
CA ALA A 110 -0.29 2.36 14.98
C ALA A 110 1.08 1.84 15.43
N THR A 111 2.13 2.23 14.71
CA THR A 111 3.51 1.83 15.00
C THR A 111 4.51 2.83 14.43
N THR A 112 5.78 2.67 14.80
CA THR A 112 6.91 3.35 14.14
C THR A 112 7.63 2.39 13.21
N ALA A 113 8.17 2.90 12.10
CA ALA A 113 8.92 2.12 11.12
C ALA A 113 10.21 2.84 10.76
N LYS A 114 11.25 2.07 10.44
CA LYS A 114 12.52 2.64 9.98
C LYS A 114 12.48 2.94 8.49
N PRO A 115 13.28 3.93 8.03
CA PRO A 115 13.56 4.08 6.60
C PRO A 115 14.03 2.77 5.98
N GLY A 116 13.54 2.47 4.78
CA GLY A 116 13.83 1.24 4.05
C GLY A 116 12.93 0.05 4.39
N GLU A 117 12.14 0.11 5.46
CA GLU A 117 11.09 -0.88 5.71
C GLU A 117 9.98 -0.79 4.64
N LEU A 118 9.29 -1.91 4.43
CA LEU A 118 8.21 -2.02 3.46
C LEU A 118 6.87 -2.13 4.18
N LEU A 119 5.83 -1.51 3.62
CA LEU A 119 4.45 -1.66 4.06
C LEU A 119 3.63 -2.33 2.98
N VAL A 120 2.95 -3.42 3.33
CA VAL A 120 1.98 -4.08 2.45
C VAL A 120 0.57 -3.66 2.87
N ALA A 121 -0.10 -2.91 1.98
CA ALA A 121 -1.44 -2.38 2.16
C ALA A 121 -2.32 -2.89 1.01
N GLY A 122 -3.15 -3.90 1.28
CA GLY A 122 -3.79 -4.67 0.21
C GLY A 122 -2.75 -5.33 -0.70
N GLY A 123 -2.81 -5.07 -2.01
CA GLY A 123 -1.86 -5.55 -3.01
C GLY A 123 -0.70 -4.59 -3.30
N TYR A 124 -0.55 -3.52 -2.52
CA TYR A 124 0.51 -2.53 -2.71
C TYR A 124 1.66 -2.75 -1.75
N VAL A 125 2.88 -2.57 -2.25
CA VAL A 125 4.09 -2.48 -1.45
C VAL A 125 4.59 -1.04 -1.48
N LEU A 126 4.65 -0.41 -0.31
CA LEU A 126 5.17 0.95 -0.13
C LEU A 126 6.55 0.86 0.52
N ALA A 127 7.58 1.34 -0.16
CA ALA A 127 8.92 1.44 0.42
C ALA A 127 9.07 2.78 1.14
N LEU A 128 9.40 2.74 2.43
CA LEU A 128 9.58 3.96 3.22
C LEU A 128 10.92 4.61 2.89
N GLY A 129 10.86 5.85 2.41
CA GLY A 129 12.04 6.60 2.01
C GLY A 129 12.94 7.00 3.20
N ALA A 130 14.13 7.50 2.88
CA ALA A 130 14.98 8.16 3.87
C ALA A 130 14.24 9.33 4.53
N VAL A 131 14.55 9.57 5.81
CA VAL A 131 14.09 10.74 6.58
C VAL A 131 15.29 11.63 6.89
N GLY A 132 15.06 12.94 6.96
CA GLY A 132 16.06 13.97 7.21
C GLY A 132 15.40 15.25 7.71
#